data_AF-A0A0D6LIF4-F1
#
_entry.id   AF-A0A0D6LIF4-F1
#
_cell.length_a   1.000
_cell.length_b   1.000
_cell.length_c   1.000
_cell.angle_alpha   90.00
_cell.angle_beta   90.00
_cell.angle_gamma   90.00
#
_symmetry.space_group_name_H-M   'P 1'
#
loop_
_entity.id
_entity.type
_entity.pdbx_description
1 polymer ?
#
loop_
_entity_poly.entity_id
_entity_poly.type
_entity_poly.pdbx_seq_one_letter_code
_entity_poly.pdbx_strand_id
1 'polypeptide(L)'
;MWVSAMRIYNGNNPCAEPWTKGEGEAALTRFYYDALQRKCLAFNYFGTKGNQNNFLTRESCETSCPVWINPCAIGQPTLTSDQHPFRCHQGAPCSSGYYCHIGFDESTTACCPSQGDPCSLIVKEGRGTQSIQRWFYNQKTRQCQPFTYKALPNPCTAPPRNPGEGPFHATRWAFDGSTRKCVPFEYRGLRGNANNFLTREDCERRCPGSDPCSQPLDRGVGSAGLQRWYWNPQAKSCMAFRFTILTLLMNMGALHR
;
A
#
# COMPACT_ATOMS: atom_id res chain seq x y z
N MET A 1 2.76 17.81 -37.73
CA MET A 1 3.04 16.61 -36.94
C MET A 1 3.77 17.06 -35.68
N TRP A 2 3.10 16.91 -34.54
CA TRP A 2 3.57 16.99 -33.14
C TRP A 2 4.68 17.97 -32.77
N VAL A 3 4.24 19.14 -32.27
CA VAL A 3 4.96 19.97 -31.29
C VAL A 3 4.37 19.71 -29.91
N SER A 4 5.20 19.28 -28.96
CA SER A 4 5.24 19.75 -27.55
C SER A 4 6.11 18.81 -26.71
N ALA A 5 7.43 18.93 -26.85
CA ALA A 5 8.38 18.50 -25.84
C ALA A 5 8.63 19.68 -24.89
N MET A 6 7.78 19.83 -23.87
CA MET A 6 8.08 20.65 -22.69
C MET A 6 7.84 19.80 -21.47
N ARG A 7 8.92 19.17 -20.97
CA ARG A 7 9.19 19.01 -19.54
C ARG A 7 10.71 19.01 -19.39
N ILE A 8 11.21 20.12 -18.88
CA ILE A 8 12.58 20.27 -18.39
C ILE A 8 12.78 19.15 -17.35
N TYR A 9 13.63 18.18 -17.68
CA TYR A 9 14.08 17.14 -16.76
C TYR A 9 14.95 17.80 -15.71
N ASN A 10 14.43 17.94 -14.48
CA ASN A 10 15.30 18.11 -13.32
C ASN A 10 16.07 16.80 -13.13
N GLY A 11 17.35 16.79 -13.48
CA GLY A 11 18.27 15.71 -13.12
C GLY A 11 18.36 15.63 -11.59
N ASN A 12 17.99 14.47 -11.03
CA ASN A 12 18.31 13.94 -9.68
C ASN A 12 17.30 12.91 -9.15
N ASN A 13 16.29 12.48 -9.93
CA ASN A 13 15.42 11.39 -9.48
C ASN A 13 15.84 10.04 -10.11
N PRO A 14 16.58 9.17 -9.39
CA PRO A 14 16.99 7.86 -9.90
C PRO A 14 15.78 6.99 -10.30
N CYS A 15 14.64 7.16 -9.64
CA CYS A 15 13.44 6.35 -9.86
C CYS A 15 12.70 6.69 -11.16
N ALA A 16 13.08 7.78 -11.84
CA ALA A 16 12.51 8.18 -13.13
C ALA A 16 13.37 7.71 -14.32
N GLU A 17 14.60 7.26 -14.08
CA GLU A 17 15.50 6.81 -15.14
C GLU A 17 15.22 5.35 -15.54
N PRO A 18 15.44 4.96 -16.80
CA PRO A 18 15.40 3.56 -17.20
C PRO A 18 16.55 2.80 -16.53
N TRP A 19 16.44 1.48 -16.36
CA TRP A 19 17.60 0.70 -15.94
C TRP A 19 18.56 0.48 -17.12
N THR A 20 19.82 0.23 -16.81
CA THR A 20 20.85 -0.02 -17.82
C THR A 20 21.89 -0.98 -17.27
N LYS A 21 22.21 -2.01 -18.05
CA LYS A 21 23.26 -3.00 -17.70
C LYS A 21 24.66 -2.40 -17.63
N GLY A 22 24.86 -1.18 -18.15
CA GLY A 22 26.18 -0.56 -18.23
C GLY A 22 27.11 -1.29 -19.21
N GLU A 23 28.41 -1.16 -18.99
CA GLU A 23 29.48 -1.77 -19.78
C GLU A 23 30.51 -2.45 -18.87
N GLY A 24 31.27 -3.38 -19.46
CA GLY A 24 32.30 -4.19 -18.79
C GLY A 24 32.00 -5.69 -18.83
N GLU A 25 32.83 -6.46 -18.13
CA GLU A 25 32.78 -7.93 -18.07
C GLU A 25 32.34 -8.45 -16.69
N ALA A 26 32.05 -7.55 -15.75
CA ALA A 26 31.61 -7.95 -14.42
C ALA A 26 30.16 -8.47 -14.45
N ALA A 27 29.81 -9.35 -13.50
CA ALA A 27 28.44 -9.80 -13.32
C ALA A 27 27.96 -9.43 -11.91
N LEU A 28 27.66 -8.15 -11.70
CA LEU A 28 27.28 -7.62 -10.40
C LEU A 28 25.75 -7.55 -10.27
N THR A 29 25.20 -8.27 -9.27
CA THR A 29 23.79 -8.11 -8.91
C THR A 29 23.54 -6.72 -8.35
N ARG A 30 22.71 -5.93 -9.05
CA ARG A 30 22.24 -4.61 -8.65
C ARG A 30 20.72 -4.57 -8.69
N PHE A 31 20.13 -3.50 -8.14
CA PHE A 31 18.69 -3.29 -8.15
C PHE A 31 18.34 -2.03 -8.90
N TYR A 32 17.25 -2.06 -9.65
CA TYR A 32 16.66 -0.88 -10.27
C TYR A 32 15.19 -0.80 -9.88
N TYR A 33 14.66 0.40 -9.86
CA TYR A 33 13.25 0.67 -9.70
C TYR A 33 12.53 0.57 -11.03
N ASP A 34 11.60 -0.38 -11.13
CA ASP A 34 10.65 -0.48 -12.24
C ASP A 34 9.41 0.36 -11.92
N ALA A 35 9.23 1.47 -12.64
CA ALA A 35 8.12 2.40 -12.41
C ALA A 35 6.75 1.85 -12.83
N LEU A 36 6.70 0.84 -13.71
CA LEU A 36 5.45 0.20 -14.13
C LEU A 36 4.97 -0.77 -13.05
N GLN A 37 5.89 -1.56 -12.51
CA GLN A 37 5.62 -2.54 -11.47
C GLN A 37 5.64 -1.93 -10.06
N ARG A 38 6.16 -0.70 -9.92
CA ARG A 38 6.40 0.00 -8.65
C ARG A 38 7.20 -0.88 -7.67
N LYS A 39 8.23 -1.54 -8.19
CA LYS A 39 9.05 -2.52 -7.48
C LYS A 39 10.52 -2.33 -7.79
N CYS A 40 11.36 -2.67 -6.82
CA CYS A 40 12.79 -2.81 -7.02
C CYS A 40 13.12 -4.22 -7.49
N LEU A 41 13.65 -4.35 -8.71
CA LEU A 41 13.99 -5.60 -9.36
C LEU A 41 15.49 -5.74 -9.49
N ALA A 42 15.99 -6.96 -9.32
CA ALA A 42 17.40 -7.26 -9.53
C ALA A 42 17.74 -7.29 -11.03
N PHE A 43 18.93 -6.84 -11.37
CA PHE A 43 19.51 -6.97 -12.71
C PHE A 43 21.02 -7.19 -12.64
N ASN A 44 21.59 -7.66 -13.74
CA ASN A 44 23.03 -7.85 -13.87
C ASN A 44 23.69 -6.57 -14.42
N TYR A 45 24.56 -5.95 -13.63
CA TYR A 45 25.29 -4.73 -13.98
C TYR A 45 26.76 -5.05 -14.28
N PHE A 46 27.27 -4.51 -15.38
CA PHE A 46 28.57 -4.87 -15.95
C PHE A 46 29.77 -4.12 -15.35
N GLY A 47 29.51 -3.26 -14.37
CA GLY A 47 30.53 -2.66 -13.51
C GLY A 47 30.81 -1.19 -13.81
N THR A 48 30.63 -0.74 -15.06
CA THR A 48 30.89 0.66 -15.44
C THR A 48 29.75 1.31 -16.23
N LYS A 49 29.76 2.64 -16.28
CA LYS A 49 28.72 3.50 -16.89
C LYS A 49 27.35 3.28 -16.23
N GLY A 50 26.28 3.32 -17.01
CA GLY A 50 24.92 3.24 -16.51
C GLY A 50 24.40 4.59 -16.00
N ASN A 51 23.45 4.54 -15.06
CA ASN A 51 22.77 5.72 -14.52
C ASN A 51 22.38 5.52 -13.04
N GLN A 52 21.62 6.48 -12.47
CA GLN A 52 21.34 6.52 -11.04
C GLN A 52 20.26 5.51 -10.61
N ASN A 53 19.50 4.93 -11.53
CA ASN A 53 18.60 3.81 -11.26
C ASN A 53 19.36 2.48 -11.09
N ASN A 54 20.37 2.50 -10.22
CA ASN A 54 21.28 1.39 -9.93
C ASN A 54 21.66 1.44 -8.45
N PHE A 55 20.98 0.60 -7.69
CA PHE A 55 21.10 0.49 -6.24
C PHE A 55 21.87 -0.78 -5.88
N LEU A 56 22.72 -0.69 -4.86
CA LEU A 56 23.53 -1.82 -4.42
C LEU A 56 22.65 -2.91 -3.78
N THR A 57 21.69 -2.51 -2.97
CA THR A 57 20.76 -3.41 -2.28
C THR A 57 19.32 -3.10 -2.63
N ARG A 58 18.46 -4.11 -2.57
CA ARG A 58 17.02 -3.93 -2.75
C ARG A 58 16.45 -2.90 -1.78
N GLU A 59 16.88 -2.97 -0.52
CA GLU A 59 16.47 -2.04 0.52
C GLU A 59 16.82 -0.59 0.16
N SER A 60 18.05 -0.33 -0.30
CA SER A 60 18.44 1.03 -0.73
C SER A 60 17.61 1.54 -1.91
N CYS A 61 17.16 0.65 -2.80
CA CYS A 61 16.22 1.01 -3.86
C CYS A 61 14.83 1.30 -3.30
N GLU A 62 14.31 0.44 -2.43
CA GLU A 62 12.94 0.55 -1.89
C GLU A 62 12.79 1.73 -0.92
N THR A 63 13.87 2.18 -0.26
CA THR A 63 13.88 3.41 0.55
C THR A 63 14.06 4.66 -0.29
N SER A 64 14.72 4.57 -1.45
CA SER A 64 14.94 5.70 -2.36
C SER A 64 13.76 5.94 -3.31
N CYS A 65 12.99 4.91 -3.62
CA CYS A 65 11.95 4.94 -4.65
C CYS A 65 10.56 4.53 -4.13
N PRO A 66 9.47 5.07 -4.70
CA PRO A 66 8.12 4.84 -4.18
C PRO A 66 7.63 3.43 -4.53
N VAL A 67 7.76 2.51 -3.59
CA VAL A 67 7.34 1.11 -3.71
C VAL A 67 6.04 0.89 -2.94
N TRP A 68 4.98 0.51 -3.66
CA TRP A 68 3.66 0.25 -3.08
C TRP A 68 2.87 -0.74 -3.94
N ILE A 69 1.84 -1.34 -3.33
CA ILE A 69 0.95 -2.28 -4.00
C ILE A 69 -0.12 -1.49 -4.72
N ASN A 70 -0.27 -1.67 -6.04
CA ASN A 70 -1.40 -1.09 -6.76
C ASN A 70 -2.71 -1.81 -6.38
N PRO A 71 -3.64 -1.14 -5.67
CA PRO A 71 -4.90 -1.77 -5.27
C PRO A 71 -5.93 -1.74 -6.41
N CYS A 72 -5.68 -1.02 -7.49
CA CYS A 72 -6.64 -0.83 -8.57
C CYS A 72 -6.67 -2.04 -9.50
N ALA A 73 -7.87 -2.54 -9.78
CA ALA A 73 -8.07 -3.64 -10.72
C ALA A 73 -7.71 -3.26 -12.17
N ILE A 74 -7.79 -1.96 -12.49
CA ILE A 74 -7.41 -1.39 -13.77
C ILE A 74 -6.67 -0.07 -13.56
N GLY A 75 -5.72 0.22 -14.44
CA GLY A 75 -4.98 1.48 -14.43
C GLY A 75 -4.17 1.72 -13.14
N GLN A 76 -3.88 2.99 -12.88
CA GLN A 76 -3.13 3.43 -11.70
C GLN A 76 -4.02 4.28 -10.80
N PRO A 77 -3.80 4.25 -9.47
CA PRO A 77 -4.50 5.13 -8.55
C PRO A 77 -4.14 6.59 -8.82
N THR A 78 -4.98 7.51 -8.35
CA THR A 78 -4.57 8.92 -8.23
C THR A 78 -3.34 8.98 -7.31
N LEU A 79 -2.30 9.68 -7.73
CA LEU A 79 -1.07 9.82 -6.94
C LEU A 79 -1.00 11.20 -6.28
N THR A 80 -0.44 11.24 -5.09
CA THR A 80 -0.02 12.47 -4.40
C THR A 80 1.28 13.01 -5.02
N SER A 81 1.70 14.21 -4.60
CA SER A 81 2.93 14.85 -5.08
C SER A 81 4.20 14.03 -4.82
N ASP A 82 4.20 13.22 -3.76
CA ASP A 82 5.27 12.30 -3.36
C ASP A 82 5.17 10.91 -4.04
N GLN A 83 4.32 10.76 -5.06
CA GLN A 83 4.13 9.53 -5.85
C GLN A 83 3.57 8.32 -5.09
N HIS A 84 2.85 8.56 -3.99
CA HIS A 84 2.10 7.53 -3.28
C HIS A 84 0.61 7.55 -3.68
N PRO A 85 -0.12 6.44 -3.53
CA PRO A 85 -1.56 6.42 -3.78
C PRO A 85 -2.31 7.42 -2.89
N PHE A 86 -3.14 8.26 -3.49
CA PHE A 86 -4.02 9.18 -2.77
C PHE A 86 -5.07 8.38 -2.01
N ARG A 87 -5.04 8.51 -0.68
CA ARG A 87 -5.93 7.81 0.24
C ARG A 87 -7.28 8.51 0.32
N CYS A 88 -8.31 7.85 -0.22
CA CYS A 88 -9.67 8.35 -0.15
C CYS A 88 -10.34 8.07 1.21
N HIS A 89 -11.19 9.00 1.65
CA HIS A 89 -12.10 8.83 2.79
C HIS A 89 -13.27 9.83 2.69
N GLN A 90 -14.18 9.85 3.67
CA GLN A 90 -15.39 10.71 3.64
C GLN A 90 -15.11 12.22 3.47
N GLY A 91 -13.96 12.70 3.94
CA GLY A 91 -13.56 14.12 3.83
C GLY A 91 -12.64 14.42 2.65
N ALA A 92 -12.16 13.38 1.98
CA ALA A 92 -11.23 13.43 0.85
C ALA A 92 -11.76 12.50 -0.27
N PRO A 93 -12.85 12.91 -0.95
CA PRO A 93 -13.45 12.09 -1.99
C PRO A 93 -12.56 12.04 -3.24
N CYS A 94 -12.72 10.98 -4.03
CA CYS A 94 -12.01 10.85 -5.29
C CYS A 94 -12.52 11.86 -6.33
N SER A 95 -11.61 12.27 -7.22
CA SER A 95 -11.95 13.11 -8.37
C SER A 95 -12.89 12.39 -9.35
N SER A 96 -13.54 13.16 -10.22
CA SER A 96 -14.40 12.62 -11.28
C SER A 96 -13.66 11.56 -12.11
N GLY A 97 -14.34 10.45 -12.42
CA GLY A 97 -13.75 9.30 -13.10
C GLY A 97 -12.98 8.32 -12.20
N TYR A 98 -12.91 8.58 -10.89
CA TYR A 98 -12.31 7.69 -9.89
C TYR A 98 -13.31 7.34 -8.79
N TYR A 99 -13.14 6.15 -8.21
CA TYR A 99 -13.91 5.70 -7.05
C TYR A 99 -12.97 5.38 -5.90
N CYS A 100 -13.49 5.45 -4.67
CA CYS A 100 -12.73 5.08 -3.50
C CYS A 100 -12.68 3.55 -3.35
N HIS A 101 -11.55 2.95 -3.69
CA HIS A 101 -11.30 1.55 -3.38
C HIS A 101 -10.95 1.44 -1.89
N ILE A 102 -11.83 0.81 -1.11
CA ILE A 102 -11.60 0.56 0.32
C ILE A 102 -10.91 -0.79 0.46
N GLY A 103 -9.60 -0.73 0.72
CA GLY A 103 -8.78 -1.91 0.94
C GLY A 103 -8.96 -2.49 2.33
N PHE A 104 -8.18 -3.54 2.63
CA PHE A 104 -8.15 -4.10 3.98
C PHE A 104 -7.45 -3.15 4.98
N ASP A 105 -6.68 -2.17 4.49
CA ASP A 105 -6.06 -1.09 5.28
C ASP A 105 -5.78 0.15 4.45
N GLU A 106 -5.10 1.10 5.08
CA GLU A 106 -4.65 2.35 4.48
C GLU A 106 -3.71 2.14 3.28
N SER A 107 -2.80 1.15 3.31
CA SER A 107 -1.87 0.92 2.19
C SER A 107 -2.55 0.39 0.92
N THR A 108 -3.78 -0.13 1.05
CA THR A 108 -4.59 -0.64 -0.07
C THR A 108 -5.86 0.17 -0.29
N THR A 109 -6.02 1.31 0.39
CA THR A 109 -7.15 2.22 0.24
C THR A 109 -6.74 3.42 -0.59
N ALA A 110 -7.28 3.54 -1.80
CA ALA A 110 -6.87 4.56 -2.76
C ALA A 110 -7.99 4.94 -3.75
N CYS A 111 -7.84 6.08 -4.40
CA CYS A 111 -8.69 6.43 -5.54
C CYS A 111 -8.30 5.64 -6.78
N CYS A 112 -9.19 4.77 -7.25
CA CYS A 112 -8.96 3.93 -8.42
C CYS A 112 -9.82 4.35 -9.62
N PRO A 113 -9.35 4.15 -10.86
CA PRO A 113 -10.12 4.49 -12.05
C PRO A 113 -11.46 3.75 -12.09
N SER A 114 -12.53 4.49 -12.31
CA SER A 114 -13.88 3.95 -12.48
C SER A 114 -14.07 3.37 -13.88
N GLN A 115 -14.82 2.27 -13.98
CA GLN A 115 -15.19 1.64 -15.27
C GLN A 115 -16.57 2.09 -15.77
N GLY A 116 -17.03 3.27 -15.35
CA GLY A 116 -18.39 3.76 -15.60
C GLY A 116 -19.30 3.57 -14.38
N ASP A 117 -20.60 3.43 -14.63
CA ASP A 117 -21.63 3.28 -13.60
C ASP A 117 -21.44 1.97 -12.80
N PRO A 118 -21.18 2.01 -11.49
CA PRO A 118 -21.06 0.83 -10.65
C PRO A 118 -22.26 -0.12 -10.70
N CYS A 119 -23.46 0.40 -10.95
CA CYS A 119 -24.68 -0.40 -11.08
C CYS A 119 -24.76 -1.18 -12.41
N SER A 120 -23.85 -0.92 -13.34
CA SER A 120 -23.73 -1.63 -14.62
C SER A 120 -22.58 -2.64 -14.66
N LEU A 121 -21.72 -2.64 -13.65
CA LEU A 121 -20.55 -3.50 -13.63
C LEU A 121 -20.90 -4.94 -13.32
N ILE A 122 -20.26 -5.86 -14.04
CA ILE A 122 -20.32 -7.28 -13.71
C ILE A 122 -19.55 -7.59 -12.42
N VAL A 123 -20.04 -8.59 -11.69
CA VAL A 123 -19.37 -9.06 -10.47
C VAL A 123 -18.01 -9.64 -10.81
N LYS A 124 -16.96 -9.19 -10.11
CA LYS A 124 -15.64 -9.82 -10.12
C LYS A 124 -15.39 -10.46 -8.77
N GLU A 125 -15.37 -11.78 -8.72
CA GLU A 125 -15.13 -12.52 -7.47
C GLU A 125 -13.73 -12.28 -6.92
N GLY A 126 -12.71 -12.05 -7.75
CA GLY A 126 -11.32 -11.93 -7.29
C GLY A 126 -10.57 -13.26 -7.31
N ARG A 127 -9.33 -13.29 -6.80
CA ARG A 127 -8.41 -14.45 -6.88
C ARG A 127 -7.83 -14.89 -5.54
N GLY A 128 -8.29 -14.33 -4.43
CA GLY A 128 -7.79 -14.70 -3.10
C GLY A 128 -8.45 -15.94 -2.51
N THR A 129 -8.04 -16.31 -1.30
CA THR A 129 -8.58 -17.46 -0.56
C THR A 129 -9.54 -17.07 0.55
N GLN A 130 -9.63 -15.78 0.91
CA GLN A 130 -10.62 -15.32 1.88
C GLN A 130 -11.95 -15.01 1.19
N SER A 131 -13.03 -15.59 1.71
CA SER A 131 -14.39 -15.36 1.21
C SER A 131 -15.10 -14.31 2.07
N ILE A 132 -15.53 -13.22 1.44
CA ILE A 132 -16.22 -12.11 2.12
C ILE A 132 -17.53 -11.82 1.39
N GLN A 133 -18.64 -11.67 2.13
CA GLN A 133 -19.92 -11.28 1.54
C GLN A 133 -19.90 -9.79 1.14
N ARG A 134 -20.26 -9.53 -0.12
CA ARG A 134 -20.41 -8.20 -0.71
C ARG A 134 -21.71 -8.15 -1.50
N TRP A 135 -22.08 -6.97 -1.99
CA TRP A 135 -23.34 -6.74 -2.70
C TRP A 135 -23.07 -6.13 -4.07
N PHE A 136 -23.87 -6.51 -5.06
CA PHE A 136 -23.86 -5.89 -6.39
C PHE A 136 -25.29 -5.58 -6.83
N TYR A 137 -25.45 -4.59 -7.70
CA TYR A 137 -26.75 -4.30 -8.28
C TYR A 137 -27.04 -5.23 -9.45
N ASN A 138 -28.04 -6.10 -9.30
CA ASN A 138 -28.48 -6.97 -10.38
C ASN A 138 -29.48 -6.23 -11.26
N GLN A 139 -29.06 -5.91 -12.50
CA GLN A 139 -29.91 -5.18 -13.46
C GLN A 139 -31.20 -5.92 -13.85
N LYS A 140 -31.20 -7.27 -13.85
CA LYS A 140 -32.38 -8.07 -14.24
C LYS A 140 -33.45 -8.03 -13.16
N THR A 141 -33.05 -8.16 -11.89
CA THR A 141 -33.97 -8.15 -10.75
C THR A 141 -34.18 -6.75 -10.17
N ARG A 142 -33.39 -5.76 -10.60
CA ARG A 142 -33.35 -4.38 -10.08
C ARG A 142 -33.11 -4.31 -8.57
N GLN A 143 -32.33 -5.26 -8.04
CA GLN A 143 -32.08 -5.38 -6.60
C GLN A 143 -30.59 -5.55 -6.31
N CYS A 144 -30.16 -5.07 -5.14
CA CYS A 144 -28.85 -5.39 -4.59
C CYS A 144 -28.85 -6.85 -4.12
N GLN A 145 -28.01 -7.68 -4.70
CA GLN A 145 -27.89 -9.09 -4.35
C GLN A 145 -26.50 -9.39 -3.79
N PRO A 146 -26.39 -10.34 -2.84
CA PRO A 146 -25.10 -10.68 -2.25
C PRO A 146 -24.28 -11.53 -3.23
N PHE A 147 -22.96 -11.40 -3.15
CA PHE A 147 -21.99 -12.26 -3.82
C PHE A 147 -20.78 -12.50 -2.92
N THR A 148 -20.02 -13.55 -3.23
CA THR A 148 -18.79 -13.91 -2.52
C THR A 148 -17.58 -13.27 -3.19
N TYR A 149 -16.91 -12.37 -2.48
CA TYR A 149 -15.65 -11.76 -2.90
C TYR A 149 -14.46 -12.53 -2.30
N LYS A 150 -13.59 -13.02 -3.18
CA LYS A 150 -12.31 -13.70 -2.93
C LYS A 150 -11.18 -12.68 -2.72
N ALA A 151 -11.05 -12.22 -1.47
CA ALA A 151 -10.00 -11.30 -1.05
C ALA A 151 -8.66 -12.01 -0.78
N LEU A 152 -7.56 -11.29 -0.99
CA LEU A 152 -6.22 -11.78 -0.63
C LEU A 152 -6.12 -12.01 0.89
N PRO A 153 -5.33 -13.00 1.34
CA PRO A 153 -5.16 -13.27 2.77
C PRO A 153 -4.63 -12.05 3.53
N ASN A 154 -5.17 -11.83 4.73
CA ASN A 154 -4.63 -10.87 5.68
C ASN A 154 -3.17 -11.24 6.01
N PRO A 155 -2.19 -10.35 5.73
CA PRO A 155 -0.79 -10.63 5.97
C PRO A 155 -0.50 -10.98 7.44
N CYS A 156 -1.21 -10.37 8.39
CA CYS A 156 -1.02 -10.57 9.83
C CYS A 156 -1.48 -11.95 10.33
N THR A 157 -2.18 -12.71 9.49
CA THR A 157 -2.63 -14.09 9.80
C THR A 157 -1.81 -15.15 9.07
N ALA A 158 -0.95 -14.75 8.12
CA ALA A 158 -0.12 -15.68 7.38
C ALA A 158 1.10 -16.10 8.22
N PRO A 159 1.65 -17.33 7.99
CA PRO A 159 2.83 -17.80 8.72
C PRO A 159 3.98 -16.80 8.66
N PRO A 160 4.59 -16.43 9.81
CA PRO A 160 5.68 -15.45 9.83
C PRO A 160 6.95 -16.03 9.22
N ARG A 161 7.88 -15.13 8.86
CA ARG A 161 9.25 -15.46 8.42
C ARG A 161 9.31 -16.44 7.25
N ASN A 162 8.42 -16.32 6.26
CA ASN A 162 8.51 -17.13 5.05
C ASN A 162 9.65 -16.60 4.16
N PRO A 163 10.78 -17.31 4.03
CA PRO A 163 11.93 -16.81 3.29
C PRO A 163 11.68 -16.74 1.79
N GLY A 164 10.66 -17.43 1.26
CA GLY A 164 10.47 -17.58 -0.17
C GLY A 164 11.65 -18.31 -0.83
N GLU A 165 11.94 -17.96 -2.08
CA GLU A 165 12.96 -18.61 -2.90
C GLU A 165 13.82 -17.59 -3.64
N GLY A 166 14.98 -18.05 -4.11
CA GLY A 166 15.91 -17.26 -4.90
C GLY A 166 17.28 -17.07 -4.23
N PRO A 167 18.28 -16.58 -4.98
CA PRO A 167 19.63 -16.35 -4.46
C PRO A 167 19.76 -15.04 -3.68
N PHE A 168 18.68 -14.27 -3.53
CA PHE A 168 18.73 -12.97 -2.87
C PHE A 168 18.62 -13.12 -1.35
N HIS A 169 19.09 -12.12 -0.63
CA HIS A 169 19.00 -12.04 0.81
C HIS A 169 18.68 -10.59 1.17
N ALA A 170 17.52 -10.35 1.78
CA ALA A 170 17.11 -9.03 2.23
C ALA A 170 16.43 -9.14 3.60
N THR A 171 16.78 -8.25 4.53
CA THR A 171 16.08 -8.15 5.80
C THR A 171 14.68 -7.59 5.57
N ARG A 172 13.68 -8.30 6.07
CA ARG A 172 12.26 -7.92 6.02
C ARG A 172 11.63 -8.15 7.38
N TRP A 173 10.44 -7.62 7.58
CA TRP A 173 9.70 -7.75 8.82
C TRP A 173 8.46 -8.60 8.61
N ALA A 174 8.17 -9.50 9.54
CA ALA A 174 6.96 -10.32 9.56
C ALA A 174 6.29 -10.18 10.93
N PHE A 175 4.97 -10.14 10.95
CA PHE A 175 4.19 -10.17 12.17
C PHE A 175 4.11 -11.60 12.71
N ASP A 176 4.71 -11.84 13.86
CA ASP A 176 4.53 -13.06 14.61
C ASP A 176 3.23 -12.99 15.43
N GLY A 177 2.20 -13.71 14.97
CA GLY A 177 0.90 -13.74 15.62
C GLY A 177 0.91 -14.33 17.04
N SER A 178 1.90 -15.15 17.38
CA SER A 178 2.00 -15.76 18.72
C SER A 178 2.52 -14.77 19.77
N THR A 179 3.53 -13.99 19.40
CA THR A 179 4.11 -12.95 20.27
C THR A 179 3.47 -11.59 20.07
N ARG A 180 2.64 -11.44 19.02
CA ARG A 180 2.01 -10.20 18.57
C ARG A 180 3.03 -9.10 18.27
N LYS A 181 4.20 -9.47 17.74
CA LYS A 181 5.32 -8.56 17.46
C LYS A 181 5.80 -8.70 16.02
N CYS A 182 6.28 -7.59 15.47
CA CYS A 182 6.99 -7.58 14.20
C CYS A 182 8.43 -8.01 14.43
N VAL A 183 8.84 -9.08 13.73
CA VAL A 183 10.15 -9.71 13.86
C VAL A 183 10.88 -9.69 12.52
N PRO A 184 12.20 -9.43 12.50
CA PRO A 184 12.95 -9.46 11.27
C PRO A 184 13.12 -10.91 10.78
N PHE A 185 13.27 -11.07 9.47
CA PHE A 185 13.62 -12.32 8.81
C PHE A 185 14.33 -12.05 7.48
N GLU A 186 14.97 -13.08 6.94
CA GLU A 186 15.63 -13.01 5.65
C GLU A 186 14.68 -13.45 4.53
N TYR A 187 14.43 -12.56 3.57
CA TYR A 187 13.62 -12.83 2.39
C TYR A 187 14.50 -13.04 1.16
N ARG A 188 14.20 -14.09 0.40
CA ARG A 188 15.00 -14.59 -0.73
C ARG A 188 14.67 -14.00 -2.09
N GLY A 189 13.74 -13.04 -2.11
CA GLY A 189 13.46 -12.18 -3.25
C GLY A 189 12.27 -12.62 -4.12
N LEU A 190 11.93 -13.91 -4.14
CA LEU A 190 10.78 -14.45 -4.88
C LEU A 190 9.84 -15.26 -3.98
N ARG A 191 8.57 -15.36 -4.40
CA ARG A 191 7.52 -16.10 -3.66
C ARG A 191 7.37 -15.58 -2.23
N GLY A 192 7.13 -16.48 -1.28
CA GLY A 192 6.78 -16.12 0.09
C GLY A 192 5.29 -15.88 0.26
N ASN A 193 4.92 -15.15 1.31
CA ASN A 193 3.55 -14.77 1.59
C ASN A 193 3.44 -13.27 1.88
N ALA A 194 2.22 -12.80 2.11
CA ALA A 194 1.95 -11.38 2.33
C ALA A 194 2.49 -10.85 3.68
N ASN A 195 2.88 -11.72 4.62
CA ASN A 195 3.51 -11.35 5.89
C ASN A 195 4.99 -11.00 5.70
N ASN A 196 5.24 -9.99 4.87
CA ASN A 196 6.55 -9.56 4.43
C ASN A 196 6.52 -8.05 4.20
N PHE A 197 6.99 -7.31 5.19
CA PHE A 197 7.02 -5.87 5.23
C PHE A 197 8.45 -5.37 5.04
N LEU A 198 8.60 -4.23 4.38
CA LEU A 198 9.90 -3.61 4.17
C LEU A 198 10.49 -3.11 5.49
N THR A 199 9.70 -2.35 6.24
CA THR A 199 10.11 -1.73 7.49
C THR A 199 9.37 -2.34 8.68
N ARG A 200 9.95 -2.18 9.87
CA ARG A 200 9.28 -2.58 11.12
C ARG A 200 8.00 -1.79 11.31
N GLU A 201 8.06 -0.50 11.03
CA GLU A 201 6.99 0.47 11.19
C GLU A 201 5.80 0.11 10.29
N ASP A 202 6.05 -0.31 9.04
CA ASP A 202 5.00 -0.80 8.15
C ASP A 202 4.34 -2.06 8.68
N CYS A 203 5.12 -2.99 9.23
CA CYS A 203 4.59 -4.18 9.86
C CYS A 203 3.73 -3.83 11.08
N GLU A 204 4.22 -2.99 11.99
CA GLU A 204 3.51 -2.63 13.23
C GLU A 204 2.24 -1.82 12.94
N ARG A 205 2.31 -0.93 11.95
CA ARG A 205 1.13 -0.19 11.45
C ARG A 205 0.12 -1.14 10.82
N ARG A 206 0.56 -2.15 10.06
CA ARG A 206 -0.34 -3.09 9.37
C ARG A 206 -0.94 -4.13 10.29
N CYS A 207 -0.14 -4.60 11.24
CA CYS A 207 -0.39 -5.71 12.14
C CYS A 207 -0.20 -5.24 13.58
N PRO A 208 -1.18 -4.49 14.13
CA PRO A 208 -1.04 -3.93 15.47
C PRO A 208 -0.93 -5.04 16.51
N GLY A 209 0.02 -4.88 17.45
CA GLY A 209 0.31 -5.84 18.52
C GLY A 209 -0.76 -5.94 19.61
N SER A 210 -1.62 -4.94 19.74
CA SER A 210 -2.88 -4.98 20.51
C SER A 210 -4.08 -4.92 19.57
N ASP A 211 -5.20 -5.52 19.97
CA ASP A 211 -6.45 -5.37 19.21
C ASP A 211 -6.89 -3.91 19.36
N PRO A 212 -7.01 -3.12 18.27
CA PRO A 212 -7.45 -1.73 18.36
C PRO A 212 -8.81 -1.59 19.06
N CYS A 213 -9.65 -2.61 19.00
CA CYS A 213 -10.95 -2.63 19.66
C CYS A 213 -10.87 -2.93 21.17
N SER A 214 -9.72 -3.38 21.69
CA SER A 214 -9.49 -3.62 23.11
C SER A 214 -8.67 -2.53 23.79
N GLN A 215 -8.19 -1.54 23.03
CA GLN A 215 -7.47 -0.40 23.58
C GLN A 215 -8.41 0.46 24.46
N PRO A 216 -7.92 1.00 25.59
CA PRO A 216 -8.67 1.97 26.37
C PRO A 216 -9.05 3.19 25.52
N LEU A 217 -10.19 3.81 25.85
CA LEU A 217 -10.58 5.08 25.26
C LEU A 217 -9.52 6.15 25.56
N ASP A 218 -8.73 6.52 24.55
CA ASP A 218 -7.84 7.67 24.61
C ASP A 218 -8.58 8.92 24.13
N ARG A 219 -8.75 9.91 25.01
CA ARG A 219 -9.38 11.19 24.66
C ARG A 219 -8.42 12.13 23.95
N GLY A 220 -7.14 11.82 23.89
CA GLY A 220 -6.10 12.70 23.37
C GLY A 220 -5.80 13.86 24.29
N VAL A 221 -4.89 14.74 23.84
CA VAL A 221 -4.42 15.90 24.59
C VAL A 221 -4.55 17.14 23.70
N GLY A 222 -5.25 18.17 24.19
CA GLY A 222 -5.39 19.46 23.51
C GLY A 222 -6.80 20.03 23.57
N SER A 223 -7.05 21.09 22.81
CA SER A 223 -8.30 21.87 22.85
C SER A 223 -9.19 21.67 21.62
N ALA A 224 -8.64 21.15 20.53
CA ALA A 224 -9.36 21.03 19.27
C ALA A 224 -9.92 19.62 19.09
N GLY A 225 -11.22 19.50 18.86
CA GLY A 225 -11.96 18.24 18.94
C GLY A 225 -12.34 17.65 17.59
N LEU A 226 -12.13 16.34 17.43
CA LEU A 226 -12.59 15.52 16.30
C LEU A 226 -13.59 14.47 16.80
N GLN A 227 -14.67 14.25 16.06
CA GLN A 227 -15.58 13.13 16.33
C GLN A 227 -14.95 11.84 15.84
N ARG A 228 -14.77 10.88 16.75
CA ARG A 228 -14.20 9.56 16.51
C ARG A 228 -15.09 8.49 17.12
N TRP A 229 -14.76 7.21 16.91
CA TRP A 229 -15.52 6.08 17.41
C TRP A 229 -14.59 5.12 18.16
N TYR A 230 -15.11 4.47 19.20
CA TYR A 230 -14.42 3.41 19.93
C TYR A 230 -15.34 2.21 20.13
N TRP A 231 -14.78 1.00 20.25
CA TRP A 231 -15.55 -0.19 20.59
C TRP A 231 -15.88 -0.18 22.09
N ASN A 232 -17.16 -0.19 22.44
CA ASN A 232 -17.60 -0.35 23.82
C ASN A 232 -17.93 -1.83 24.08
N PRO A 233 -17.13 -2.55 24.90
CA PRO A 233 -17.33 -3.98 25.11
C PRO A 233 -18.61 -4.31 25.90
N GLN A 234 -19.10 -3.40 26.75
CA GLN A 234 -20.35 -3.57 27.50
C GLN A 234 -21.56 -3.45 26.57
N ALA A 235 -21.56 -2.43 25.70
CA ALA A 235 -22.63 -2.20 24.73
C ALA A 235 -22.51 -3.10 23.49
N LYS A 236 -21.37 -3.79 23.31
CA LYS A 236 -21.01 -4.54 22.09
C LYS A 236 -21.26 -3.73 20.81
N SER A 237 -20.89 -2.45 20.85
CA SER A 237 -21.17 -1.50 19.77
C SER A 237 -20.09 -0.42 19.70
N CYS A 238 -19.89 0.12 18.50
CA CYS A 238 -19.05 1.30 18.30
C CYS A 238 -19.80 2.55 18.78
N MET A 239 -19.20 3.29 19.72
CA MET A 239 -19.77 4.50 20.27
C MET A 239 -18.93 5.73 19.88
N ALA A 240 -19.59 6.84 19.60
CA ALA A 240 -18.91 8.09 19.25
C ALA A 240 -18.29 8.73 20.50
N PHE A 241 -17.13 9.36 20.34
CA PHE A 241 -16.48 10.18 21.35
C PHE A 241 -15.76 11.38 20.73
N ARG A 242 -15.40 12.35 21.57
CA ARG A 242 -14.64 13.54 21.17
C ARG A 242 -13.16 13.34 21.49
N PHE A 243 -12.34 13.19 20.44
CA PHE A 243 -10.89 13.10 20.54
C PHE A 243 -10.28 14.50 20.43
N THR A 244 -9.42 14.89 21.37
CA THR A 244 -8.76 16.19 21.39
C THR A 244 -7.31 16.09 20.93
N ILE A 245 -6.88 17.09 20.17
CA ILE A 245 -5.50 17.23 19.71
C ILE A 245 -5.00 18.66 19.96
N LEU A 246 -3.69 18.81 20.17
CA LEU A 246 -3.03 20.11 20.25
C LEU A 246 -3.29 20.88 18.96
N THR A 247 -3.64 22.17 19.06
CA THR A 247 -3.95 23.04 17.92
C THR A 247 -2.84 23.07 16.86
N LEU A 248 -1.57 22.87 17.26
CA LEU A 248 -0.43 22.76 16.35
C LEU A 248 -0.48 21.50 15.46
N LEU A 249 -1.03 20.38 15.95
CA LEU A 249 -1.19 19.14 15.17
C LEU A 249 -2.34 19.23 14.16
N MET A 250 -3.32 20.13 14.37
CA MET A 250 -4.32 20.41 13.34
C MET A 250 -3.72 21.14 12.12
N ASN A 251 -2.70 21.97 12.31
CA ASN A 251 -2.01 22.63 11.18
C ASN A 251 -1.16 21.65 10.38
N MET A 252 -0.64 20.58 10.99
CA MET A 252 -0.03 19.47 10.23
C MET A 252 -1.07 18.57 9.56
N GLY A 253 -2.32 18.56 10.07
CA GLY A 253 -3.47 17.90 9.45
C GLY A 253 -4.09 18.66 8.27
N ALA A 254 -3.62 19.88 7.95
CA ALA A 254 -3.98 20.59 6.72
C ALA A 254 -3.16 20.13 5.49
N LEU A 255 -2.20 19.21 5.70
CA LEU A 255 -1.43 18.54 4.63
C LEU A 255 -1.99 17.16 4.23
N HIS A 256 -3.13 16.77 4.81
CA HIS A 256 -3.94 15.67 4.31
C HIS A 256 -5.42 16.08 4.36
N ARG A 257 -5.82 16.88 3.37
CA ARG A 257 -7.23 17.02 2.93
C ARG A 257 -7.40 16.36 1.59
#